data_AF-A0A926LHQ7-F1
#
_entry.id   AF-A0A926LHQ7-F1
#
_cell.length_a   1.000
_cell.length_b   1.000
_cell.length_c   1.000
_cell.angle_alpha   90.00
_cell.angle_beta   90.00
_cell.angle_gamma   90.00
#
_symmetry.space_group_name_H-M   'P 1'
#
loop_
_entity.id
_entity.type
_entity.pdbx_description
1 polymer ?
#
loop_
_entity_poly.entity_id
_entity_poly.type
_entity_poly.pdbx_seq_one_letter_code
_entity_poly.pdbx_strand_id
1 'polypeptide(L)'
;MTTQHTEAAVRLVLDLDLTGRYDSHRQVAEALREQTRRSLDCDTVIVHLGADAVRHNIDLGRSIAAAFFLTARRIEVHAPAGNVLGPIIHAEVARYVRLFTADHARQAAEQPAGHPPG
;
A
#
# COMPACT_ATOMS: atom_id res chain seq x y z
N MET A 1 -5.99 -43.69 10.02
CA MET A 1 -5.81 -42.35 10.62
C MET A 1 -4.98 -41.52 9.66
N THR A 2 -5.62 -40.70 8.85
CA THR A 2 -4.95 -39.74 7.97
C THR A 2 -4.63 -38.50 8.79
N THR A 3 -3.35 -38.26 9.04
CA THR A 3 -2.85 -36.99 9.59
C THR A 3 -3.12 -35.89 8.58
N GLN A 4 -4.16 -35.09 8.82
CA GLN A 4 -4.32 -33.80 8.15
C GLN A 4 -3.12 -32.94 8.53
N HIS A 5 -2.20 -32.76 7.59
CA HIS A 5 -1.25 -31.66 7.66
C HIS A 5 -2.06 -30.37 7.70
N THR A 6 -2.17 -29.74 8.86
CA THR A 6 -2.65 -28.37 8.96
C THR A 6 -1.52 -27.51 8.43
N GLU A 7 -1.53 -27.26 7.12
CA GLU A 7 -0.63 -26.29 6.51
C GLU A 7 -0.92 -24.94 7.17
N ALA A 8 -0.02 -24.50 8.03
CA ALA A 8 -0.13 -23.18 8.65
C ALA A 8 0.02 -22.15 7.53
N ALA A 9 -1.09 -21.52 7.14
CA ALA A 9 -1.09 -20.44 6.17
C ALA A 9 -0.32 -19.25 6.77
N VAL A 10 0.96 -19.14 6.42
CA VAL A 10 1.83 -18.01 6.82
C VAL A 10 1.31 -16.75 6.14
N ARG A 11 0.93 -15.75 6.94
CA ARG A 11 0.52 -14.43 6.43
C ARG A 11 1.68 -13.45 6.63
N LEU A 12 2.27 -13.01 5.53
CA LEU A 12 3.28 -11.96 5.57
C LEU A 12 2.59 -10.62 5.85
N VAL A 13 3.03 -9.94 6.91
CA VAL A 13 2.58 -8.59 7.27
C VAL A 13 3.76 -7.65 7.13
N LEU A 14 3.59 -6.58 6.35
CA LEU A 14 4.57 -5.51 6.21
C LEU A 14 4.16 -4.33 7.09
N ASP A 15 5.05 -3.93 7.98
CA ASP A 15 4.87 -2.79 8.87
C ASP A 15 5.71 -1.61 8.36
N LEU A 16 5.07 -0.47 8.12
CA LEU A 16 5.70 0.75 7.66
C LEU A 16 5.57 1.85 8.70
N ASP A 17 6.70 2.45 9.02
CA ASP A 17 6.78 3.53 9.99
C ASP A 17 7.08 4.87 9.29
N LEU A 18 6.05 5.71 9.21
CA LEU A 18 6.13 7.12 8.79
C LEU A 18 5.85 8.06 9.97
N THR A 19 6.20 7.67 11.19
CA THR A 19 6.05 8.50 12.40
C THR A 19 7.23 9.44 12.65
N GLY A 20 8.25 9.39 11.79
CA GLY A 20 9.42 10.26 11.86
C GLY A 20 9.11 11.75 11.68
N ARG A 21 10.16 12.56 11.87
CA ARG A 21 10.12 14.00 11.58
C ARG A 21 10.40 14.23 10.11
N TYR A 22 9.57 15.05 9.47
CA TYR A 22 9.68 15.38 8.06
C TYR A 22 9.49 16.86 7.86
N ASP A 23 10.39 17.48 7.10
CA ASP A 23 10.33 18.90 6.78
C ASP A 23 9.60 19.16 5.45
N SER A 24 9.34 18.12 4.67
CA SER A 24 8.72 18.25 3.34
C SER A 24 8.01 16.98 2.87
N HIS A 25 7.06 17.13 1.95
CA HIS A 25 6.40 16.01 1.28
C HIS A 25 7.39 15.04 0.62
N ARG A 26 8.51 15.57 0.10
CA ARG A 26 9.53 14.80 -0.59
C ARG A 26 10.22 13.82 0.36
N GLN A 27 10.57 14.24 1.57
CA GLN A 27 11.17 13.36 2.57
C GLN A 27 10.20 12.24 2.98
N VAL A 28 8.90 12.53 3.11
CA VAL A 28 7.86 11.51 3.39
C VAL A 28 7.79 10.49 2.24
N ALA A 29 7.78 10.97 0.99
CA ALA A 29 7.74 10.10 -0.19
C ALA A 29 9.01 9.25 -0.34
N GLU A 30 10.18 9.83 -0.06
CA GLU A 30 11.46 9.11 -0.05
C GLU A 30 11.49 8.04 1.05
N ALA A 31 11.00 8.34 2.25
CA ALA A 31 10.89 7.36 3.34
C ALA A 31 9.95 6.21 3.00
N LEU A 32 8.77 6.51 2.43
CA LEU A 32 7.86 5.49 1.93
C LEU A 32 8.55 4.62 0.87
N ARG A 33 9.21 5.26 -0.11
CA ARG A 33 9.89 4.55 -1.21
C ARG A 33 11.05 3.69 -0.73
N GLU A 34 11.79 4.11 0.29
CA GLU A 34 12.86 3.30 0.87
C GLU A 34 12.29 2.03 1.50
N GLN A 35 11.23 2.15 2.29
CA GLN A 35 10.59 1.00 2.95
C GLN A 35 9.85 0.09 1.97
N THR A 36 9.36 0.61 0.84
CA THR A 36 8.71 -0.19 -0.21
C THR A 36 9.66 -0.76 -1.25
N ARG A 37 10.95 -0.37 -1.23
CA ARG A 37 11.93 -0.77 -2.27
C ARG A 37 12.12 -2.28 -2.38
N ARG A 38 11.92 -2.99 -1.26
CA ARG A 38 12.01 -4.46 -1.19
C ARG A 38 10.64 -5.11 -0.97
N SER A 39 9.54 -4.42 -1.29
CA SER A 39 8.21 -4.93 -1.04
C SER A 39 8.04 -6.29 -1.70
N LEU A 40 7.70 -7.28 -0.89
CA LEU A 40 7.30 -8.63 -1.29
C LEU A 40 5.78 -8.68 -1.38
N ASP A 41 5.24 -9.67 -2.09
CA ASP A 41 3.82 -9.98 -2.02
C ASP A 41 3.45 -10.33 -0.57
N CYS A 42 2.53 -9.56 0.00
CA CYS A 42 2.14 -9.63 1.40
C CYS A 42 0.62 -9.69 1.54
N ASP A 43 0.16 -10.26 2.65
CA ASP A 43 -1.27 -10.32 2.94
C ASP A 43 -1.76 -8.96 3.44
N THR A 44 -1.03 -8.34 4.37
CA THR A 44 -1.42 -7.06 4.95
C THR A 44 -0.23 -6.10 5.03
N VAL A 45 -0.47 -4.84 4.66
CA VAL A 45 0.42 -3.71 4.94
C VAL A 45 -0.21 -2.84 6.01
N ILE A 46 0.55 -2.50 7.04
CA ILE A 46 0.16 -1.59 8.10
C ILE A 46 1.03 -0.34 7.98
N VAL A 47 0.42 0.83 7.84
CA VAL A 47 1.12 2.11 7.70
C VAL A 47 0.85 2.98 8.92
N HIS A 48 1.87 3.22 9.73
CA HIS A 48 1.82 4.13 10.85
C HIS A 48 2.23 5.53 10.40
N LEU A 49 1.35 6.51 10.59
CA LEU A 49 1.56 7.89 10.19
C LEU A 49 1.87 8.77 11.39
N GLY A 50 2.88 9.62 11.27
CA GLY A 50 3.15 10.73 12.19
C GLY A 50 2.38 11.99 11.80
N ALA A 51 2.33 12.94 12.73
CA ALA A 51 1.70 14.24 12.47
C ALA A 51 2.36 14.99 11.29
N ASP A 52 3.69 14.92 11.20
CA ASP A 52 4.47 15.57 10.14
C ASP A 52 4.22 14.93 8.78
N ALA A 53 4.19 13.59 8.70
CA ALA A 53 3.90 12.87 7.46
C ALA A 53 2.54 13.26 6.88
N VAL A 54 1.53 13.35 7.75
CA VAL A 54 0.18 13.75 7.39
C VAL A 54 0.10 15.23 6.98
N ARG A 55 0.78 16.12 7.73
CA ARG A 55 0.76 17.56 7.47
C ARG A 55 1.43 17.92 6.16
N HIS A 56 2.55 17.27 5.84
CA HIS A 56 3.39 17.67 4.73
C HIS A 56 3.01 17.03 3.41
N ASN A 57 2.27 15.92 3.37
CA ASN A 57 1.97 15.22 2.13
C ASN A 57 0.46 15.02 1.91
N ILE A 58 -0.14 15.92 1.12
CA ILE A 58 -1.57 15.87 0.76
C ILE A 58 -1.88 14.66 -0.14
N ASP A 59 -0.92 14.21 -0.96
CA ASP A 59 -1.06 13.06 -1.85
C ASP A 59 -0.60 11.73 -1.19
N LEU A 60 -0.53 11.70 0.14
CA LEU A 60 -0.01 10.53 0.86
C LEU A 60 -0.88 9.30 0.64
N GLY A 61 -2.21 9.46 0.62
CA GLY A 61 -3.13 8.36 0.35
C GLY A 61 -2.96 7.76 -1.05
N ARG A 62 -2.73 8.62 -2.05
CA ARG A 62 -2.40 8.17 -3.41
C ARG A 62 -1.07 7.44 -3.46
N SER A 63 -0.06 7.96 -2.77
CA SER A 63 1.30 7.40 -2.76
C SER A 63 1.34 6.02 -2.10
N ILE A 64 0.65 5.85 -0.97
CA ILE A 64 0.50 4.56 -0.29
C ILE A 64 -0.22 3.57 -1.20
N ALA A 65 -1.35 3.96 -1.80
CA ALA A 65 -2.09 3.09 -2.71
C ALA A 65 -1.24 2.65 -3.91
N ALA A 66 -0.52 3.59 -4.55
CA ALA A 66 0.33 3.29 -5.70
C ALA A 66 1.46 2.31 -5.35
N ALA A 67 1.96 2.33 -4.12
CA ALA A 67 3.03 1.44 -3.69
C ALA A 67 2.56 -0.01 -3.45
N PHE A 68 1.28 -0.23 -3.11
CA PHE A 68 0.83 -1.51 -2.57
C PHE A 68 -0.40 -2.14 -3.25
N PHE A 69 -1.06 -1.46 -4.18
CA PHE A 69 -2.32 -1.97 -4.77
C PHE A 69 -2.21 -3.33 -5.49
N LEU A 70 -0.99 -3.76 -5.85
CA LEU A 70 -0.73 -5.09 -6.44
C LEU A 70 -0.12 -6.08 -5.45
N THR A 71 0.66 -5.59 -4.48
CA THR A 71 1.49 -6.43 -3.60
C THR A 71 0.84 -6.69 -2.24
N ALA A 72 -0.24 -6.00 -1.89
CA ALA A 72 -0.93 -6.15 -0.62
C ALA A 72 -2.40 -6.51 -0.83
N ARG A 73 -2.87 -7.56 -0.16
CA ARG A 73 -4.30 -7.91 -0.14
C ARG A 73 -5.11 -6.94 0.73
N ARG A 74 -4.51 -6.42 1.80
CA ARG A 74 -5.11 -5.44 2.71
C ARG A 74 -4.13 -4.33 3.04
N ILE A 75 -4.62 -3.11 3.10
CA ILE A 75 -3.85 -1.93 3.55
C ILE A 75 -4.59 -1.33 4.75
N GLU A 76 -3.89 -1.23 5.87
CA GLU A 76 -4.34 -0.53 7.08
C GLU A 76 -3.52 0.74 7.26
N VAL A 77 -4.19 1.84 7.60
CA VAL A 77 -3.52 3.12 7.83
C VAL A 77 -3.91 3.61 9.21
N HIS A 78 -2.90 3.81 10.06
CA HIS A 78 -3.05 4.26 11.43
C HIS A 78 -2.43 5.65 11.56
N ALA A 79 -3.27 6.64 11.85
CA ALA A 79 -2.84 8.01 12.13
C ALA A 79 -2.98 8.31 13.63
N PRO A 80 -2.27 9.32 14.16
CA PRO A 80 -2.35 9.68 15.57
C PRO A 80 -3.76 10.13 15.92
N ALA A 81 -4.25 9.75 17.11
CA ALA A 81 -5.55 10.18 17.59
C ALA A 81 -5.63 11.72 17.62
N GLY A 82 -6.76 12.27 17.17
CA GLY A 82 -6.97 13.72 17.08
C GLY A 82 -6.46 14.35 15.78
N ASN A 83 -5.81 13.61 14.89
CA ASN A 83 -5.46 14.11 13.56
C ASN A 83 -6.69 14.04 12.63
N VAL A 84 -7.21 15.21 12.26
CA VAL A 84 -8.40 15.36 11.41
C VAL A 84 -8.19 14.78 10.00
N LEU A 85 -6.94 14.73 9.52
CA LEU A 85 -6.61 14.25 8.18
C LEU A 85 -6.44 12.72 8.12
N GLY A 86 -6.32 12.03 9.26
CA GLY A 86 -6.18 10.57 9.30
C GLY A 86 -7.30 9.81 8.58
N PRO A 87 -8.58 10.07 8.90
CA PRO A 87 -9.72 9.46 8.20
C PRO A 87 -9.77 9.79 6.71
N ILE A 88 -9.33 10.99 6.32
CA ILE A 88 -9.28 11.42 4.91
C ILE A 88 -8.26 10.57 4.17
N ILE A 89 -7.04 10.43 4.70
CA ILE A 89 -5.98 9.62 4.08
C ILE A 89 -6.45 8.16 3.95
N HIS A 90 -7.08 7.59 4.97
CA HIS A 90 -7.63 6.24 4.89
C HIS A 90 -8.67 6.10 3.75
N ALA A 91 -9.59 7.06 3.62
CA ALA A 91 -10.57 7.09 2.54
C ALA A 91 -9.92 7.24 1.15
N GLU A 92 -8.87 8.05 1.06
CA GLU A 92 -8.11 8.23 -0.18
C GLU A 92 -7.34 6.98 -0.59
N VAL A 93 -6.68 6.29 0.35
CA VAL A 93 -6.05 4.99 0.07
C VAL A 93 -7.08 4.03 -0.50
N ALA A 94 -8.23 3.87 0.17
CA ALA A 94 -9.28 2.98 -0.31
C ALA A 94 -9.81 3.39 -1.71
N ARG A 95 -9.94 4.70 -1.97
CA ARG A 95 -10.35 5.23 -3.29
C ARG A 95 -9.33 4.89 -4.37
N TYR A 96 -8.05 5.16 -4.12
CA TYR A 96 -6.98 4.97 -5.10
C TYR A 96 -6.63 3.50 -5.33
N VAL A 97 -6.71 2.64 -4.31
CA VAL A 97 -6.58 1.18 -4.49
C VAL A 97 -7.62 0.71 -5.49
N ARG A 98 -8.90 1.05 -5.31
CA ARG A 98 -9.95 0.67 -6.26
C ARG A 98 -9.67 1.20 -7.66
N LEU A 99 -9.24 2.45 -7.78
CA LEU A 99 -8.92 3.08 -9.06
C LEU A 99 -7.77 2.34 -9.77
N PHE A 100 -6.64 2.12 -9.09
CA PHE A 100 -5.46 1.51 -9.66
C PHE A 100 -5.68 0.03 -9.98
N THR A 101 -6.39 -0.71 -9.13
CA THR A 101 -6.76 -2.10 -9.42
C THR A 101 -7.64 -2.18 -10.66
N ALA A 102 -8.65 -1.30 -10.80
CA ALA A 102 -9.51 -1.28 -11.98
C ALA A 102 -8.73 -0.88 -13.25
N ASP A 103 -7.84 0.11 -13.14
CA ASP A 103 -6.99 0.54 -14.25
C ASP A 103 -6.06 -0.58 -14.73
N HIS A 104 -5.39 -1.25 -13.80
CA HIS A 104 -4.54 -2.39 -14.08
C HIS A 104 -5.33 -3.55 -14.71
N ALA A 105 -6.53 -3.85 -14.23
CA ALA A 105 -7.38 -4.90 -14.81
C ALA A 105 -7.76 -4.59 -16.28
N ARG A 106 -8.05 -3.31 -16.59
CA ARG A 106 -8.30 -2.90 -17.99
C ARG A 106 -7.05 -3.07 -18.85
N GLN A 107 -5.90 -2.60 -18.40
CA GLN A 107 -4.63 -2.74 -19.13
C GLN A 107 -4.27 -4.21 -19.36
N ALA A 108 -4.48 -5.07 -18.36
CA ALA A 108 -4.25 -6.50 -18.48
C ALA A 108 -5.21 -7.20 -19.46
N ALA A 109 -6.47 -6.74 -19.53
CA ALA A 109 -7.46 -7.26 -20.48
C ALA A 109 -7.22 -6.76 -21.92
N GLU A 110 -6.62 -5.58 -22.07
CA GLU A 110 -6.25 -4.99 -23.36
C GLU A 110 -4.97 -5.58 -23.96
N GLN A 111 -4.19 -6.38 -23.21
CA GLN A 111 -3.07 -7.15 -23.77
C GLN A 111 -3.61 -8.41 -24.48
N PRO A 112 -3.58 -8.48 -25.83
CA PRO A 112 -4.01 -9.68 -26.53
C PRO A 112 -2.99 -10.79 -26.31
N ALA A 113 -3.47 -11.98 -25.96
CA ALA A 113 -2.68 -13.20 -25.91
C ALA A 113 -1.98 -13.43 -27.26
N GLY A 114 -0.64 -13.37 -27.26
CA GLY A 114 0.22 -13.92 -28.30
C GLY A 114 0.13 -13.24 -29.68
N HIS A 115 1.15 -12.45 -30.00
CA HIS A 115 1.63 -12.45 -31.38
C HIS A 115 2.33 -13.80 -31.58
N PRO A 116 1.84 -14.73 -32.41
CA PRO A 116 2.64 -15.91 -32.74
C PRO A 116 3.90 -15.45 -33.47
N PRO A 117 5.09 -16.01 -33.18
CA PRO A 117 6.25 -15.77 -34.01
C PRO A 117 5.96 -16.30 -35.41
N GLY A 118 6.07 -15.43 -36.41
CA GLY A 118 6.05 -15.79 -37.83
C GLY A 118 7.32 -16.51 -38.26
#